data_AF-A0A449A905-F1
#
_entry.id   AF-A0A449A905-F1
#
_cell.length_a   1.000
_cell.length_b   1.000
_cell.length_c   1.000
_cell.angle_alpha   90.00
_cell.angle_beta   90.00
_cell.angle_gamma   90.00
#
_symmetry.space_group_name_H-M   'P 1'
#
loop_
_entity.id
_entity.type
_entity.pdbx_description
1 polymer ?
#
loop_
_entity_poly.entity_id
_entity_poly.type
_entity_poly.pdbx_seq_one_letter_code
_entity_poly.pdbx_strand_id
1 'polypeptide(L)'
;MYWNKRISLKISLTGLLLALMIVFDVWSQLMPFNGFLKFNLSLIFTLTIFQFIGFKWGVFSLITLFLFSPAYSSLGYDIAGLFGTFMQVLTQFVFVMSYLLLNKLFFRDKNQKIKSKNLADLFKIIFAILSTTLIMVAINIFFATPLFFKLFKLSKHYDFIHFSKEYGKFKALFFFIPNYYLGTFVTYFLFNIANLSINSIVIYISNYNINRIAKNIF
;
A
#
# COMPACT_ATOMS: atom_id res chain seq x y z
N MET A 1 -24.79 -5.64 13.08
CA MET A 1 -24.97 -4.75 11.92
C MET A 1 -25.69 -5.50 10.80
N TYR A 2 -26.93 -5.13 10.49
CA TYR A 2 -27.87 -5.78 9.55
C TYR A 2 -27.38 -5.89 8.08
N TRP A 3 -26.26 -5.26 7.75
CA TRP A 3 -25.67 -5.17 6.40
C TRP A 3 -24.87 -6.41 5.99
N ASN A 4 -24.45 -7.24 6.95
CA ASN A 4 -23.51 -8.34 6.69
C ASN A 4 -24.14 -9.52 5.90
N LYS A 5 -25.48 -9.60 5.83
CA LYS A 5 -26.22 -10.71 5.22
C LYS A 5 -26.60 -10.50 3.75
N ARG A 6 -26.69 -9.24 3.27
CA ARG A 6 -27.15 -8.95 1.89
C ARG A 6 -25.99 -8.99 0.91
N ILE A 7 -25.84 -10.12 0.22
CA ILE A 7 -24.77 -10.34 -0.77
C ILE A 7 -24.82 -9.28 -1.88
N SER A 8 -26.02 -8.94 -2.38
CA SER A 8 -26.19 -7.94 -3.43
C SER A 8 -25.58 -6.58 -3.06
N LEU A 9 -25.74 -6.15 -1.81
CA LEU A 9 -25.17 -4.89 -1.35
C LEU A 9 -23.64 -4.95 -1.24
N LYS A 10 -23.07 -6.09 -0.82
CA LYS A 10 -21.62 -6.27 -0.83
C LYS A 10 -21.04 -6.19 -2.23
N ILE A 11 -21.71 -6.82 -3.21
CA ILE A 11 -21.31 -6.74 -4.61
C ILE A 11 -21.34 -5.29 -5.10
N SER A 12 -22.44 -4.57 -4.88
CA SER A 12 -22.57 -3.17 -5.31
C SER A 12 -21.51 -2.26 -4.67
N LEU A 13 -21.28 -2.39 -3.35
CA LEU A 13 -20.28 -1.57 -2.65
C LEU A 13 -18.85 -1.94 -3.06
N THR A 14 -18.54 -3.22 -3.25
CA THR A 14 -17.22 -3.63 -3.74
C THR A 14 -16.99 -3.11 -5.15
N GLY A 15 -17.98 -3.18 -6.04
CA GLY A 15 -17.88 -2.64 -7.39
C GLY A 15 -17.61 -1.13 -7.40
N LEU A 16 -18.35 -0.38 -6.59
CA LEU A 16 -18.15 1.07 -6.46
C LEU A 16 -16.77 1.42 -5.90
N LEU A 17 -16.34 0.76 -4.82
CA LEU A 17 -15.03 1.03 -4.22
C LEU A 17 -13.88 0.57 -5.11
N LEU A 18 -14.04 -0.54 -5.84
CA LEU A 18 -13.07 -0.99 -6.83
C LEU A 18 -12.93 0.00 -7.98
N ALA A 19 -14.04 0.57 -8.48
CA ALA A 19 -13.99 1.60 -9.51
C ALA A 19 -13.20 2.83 -9.04
N LEU A 20 -13.45 3.30 -7.81
CA LEU A 20 -12.66 4.38 -7.20
C LEU A 20 -11.19 4.00 -7.02
N MET A 21 -10.93 2.76 -6.60
CA MET A 21 -9.58 2.23 -6.45
C MET A 21 -8.80 2.29 -7.76
N ILE A 22 -9.43 1.90 -8.88
CA ILE A 22 -8.84 1.96 -10.23
C ILE A 22 -8.65 3.42 -10.66
N VAL A 23 -9.63 4.31 -10.46
CA VAL A 23 -9.49 5.74 -10.82
C VAL A 23 -8.28 6.38 -10.12
N PHE A 24 -8.11 6.15 -8.82
CA PHE A 24 -6.97 6.67 -8.08
C PHE A 24 -5.66 5.97 -8.41
N ASP A 25 -5.70 4.71 -8.86
CA ASP A 25 -4.54 4.03 -9.41
C ASP A 25 -4.13 4.59 -10.78
N VAL A 26 -5.07 4.97 -11.64
CA VAL A 26 -4.76 5.70 -12.89
C VAL A 26 -4.14 7.06 -12.56
N TRP A 27 -4.71 7.80 -11.60
CA TRP A 27 -4.16 9.09 -11.17
C TRP A 27 -2.75 8.99 -10.57
N SER A 28 -2.35 7.84 -10.02
CA SER A 28 -0.98 7.63 -9.54
C SER A 28 0.08 7.84 -10.62
N GLN A 29 -0.27 7.67 -11.90
CA GLN A 29 0.61 7.95 -13.04
C GLN A 29 1.10 9.41 -13.06
N LEU A 30 0.29 10.34 -12.53
CA LEU A 30 0.57 11.77 -12.51
C LEU A 30 1.39 12.20 -11.28
N MET A 31 1.70 11.29 -10.36
CA MET A 31 2.41 11.57 -9.11
C MET A 31 3.67 10.71 -8.96
N PRO A 32 4.62 10.77 -9.91
CA PRO A 32 5.89 10.05 -9.77
C PRO A 32 6.71 10.64 -8.61
N PHE A 33 7.31 9.76 -7.81
CA PHE A 33 8.31 10.14 -6.81
C PHE A 33 9.72 10.08 -7.41
N ASN A 34 10.01 9.03 -8.18
CA ASN A 34 11.22 8.89 -8.97
C ASN A 34 10.93 8.03 -10.22
N GLY A 35 11.97 7.57 -10.94
CA GLY A 35 11.81 6.80 -12.18
C GLY A 35 11.06 5.46 -12.05
N PHE A 36 10.83 4.93 -10.85
CA PHE A 36 10.16 3.63 -10.63
C PHE A 36 9.18 3.60 -9.45
N LEU A 37 9.07 4.70 -8.69
CA LEU A 37 8.15 4.85 -7.55
C LEU A 37 7.14 5.95 -7.84
N LYS A 38 5.89 5.72 -7.48
CA LYS A 38 4.78 6.67 -7.65
C LYS A 38 3.86 6.65 -6.44
N PHE A 39 3.34 7.81 -6.06
CA PHE A 39 2.35 7.92 -4.99
C PHE A 39 1.03 7.30 -5.42
N ASN A 40 0.37 6.57 -4.51
CA ASN A 40 -0.83 5.84 -4.85
C ASN A 40 -1.87 5.91 -3.73
N LEU A 41 -3.00 6.56 -4.02
CA LEU A 41 -4.08 6.80 -3.07
C LEU A 41 -5.17 5.70 -3.08
N SER A 42 -5.04 4.68 -3.94
CA SER A 42 -6.02 3.59 -4.02
C SER A 42 -6.11 2.78 -2.73
N LEU A 43 -5.06 2.81 -1.89
CA LEU A 43 -5.01 2.16 -0.58
C LEU A 43 -6.16 2.58 0.36
N ILE A 44 -6.65 3.82 0.25
CA ILE A 44 -7.79 4.31 1.04
C ILE A 44 -9.02 3.42 0.81
N PHE A 45 -9.32 3.12 -0.46
CA PHE A 45 -10.45 2.27 -0.84
C PHE A 45 -10.18 0.80 -0.53
N THR A 46 -8.94 0.33 -0.74
CA THR A 46 -8.53 -1.02 -0.35
C THR A 46 -8.82 -1.27 1.11
N LEU A 47 -8.36 -0.41 2.02
CA LEU A 47 -8.60 -0.57 3.46
C LEU A 47 -10.11 -0.53 3.78
N THR A 48 -10.86 0.36 3.13
CA THR A 48 -12.32 0.49 3.31
C THR A 48 -13.04 -0.81 2.97
N ILE A 49 -12.68 -1.46 1.84
CA ILE A 49 -13.26 -2.76 1.44
C ILE A 49 -12.96 -3.82 2.51
N PHE A 50 -11.70 -3.90 2.95
CA PHE A 50 -11.28 -4.90 3.96
C PHE A 50 -11.99 -4.70 5.31
N GLN A 51 -12.15 -3.46 5.76
CA GLN A 51 -12.77 -3.15 7.05
C GLN A 51 -14.28 -3.34 7.05
N PHE A 52 -14.98 -2.83 6.03
CA PHE A 52 -16.43 -2.71 6.06
C PHE A 52 -17.17 -3.80 5.27
N ILE A 53 -16.57 -4.34 4.21
CA ILE A 53 -17.22 -5.37 3.37
C ILE A 53 -16.71 -6.77 3.74
N GLY A 54 -15.40 -6.89 3.90
CA GLY A 54 -14.74 -8.06 4.46
C GLY A 54 -13.53 -8.56 3.66
N PHE A 55 -12.78 -9.46 4.29
CA PHE A 55 -11.48 -9.93 3.82
C PHE A 55 -11.51 -10.53 2.40
N LYS A 56 -12.47 -11.42 2.10
CA LYS A 56 -12.57 -12.08 0.78
C LYS A 56 -12.75 -11.07 -0.35
N TRP A 57 -13.57 -10.04 -0.14
CA TRP A 57 -13.81 -8.98 -1.11
C TRP A 57 -12.60 -8.08 -1.27
N GLY A 58 -11.88 -7.80 -0.19
CA GLY A 58 -10.62 -7.05 -0.25
C GLY A 58 -9.54 -7.77 -1.08
N VAL A 59 -9.36 -9.08 -0.86
CA VAL A 59 -8.43 -9.89 -1.66
C VAL A 59 -8.85 -9.93 -3.13
N PHE A 60 -10.14 -10.13 -3.41
CA PHE A 60 -10.68 -10.08 -4.77
C PHE A 60 -10.38 -8.74 -5.45
N SER A 61 -10.60 -7.62 -4.76
CA SER A 61 -10.30 -6.29 -5.28
C SER A 61 -8.81 -6.09 -5.57
N LEU A 62 -7.92 -6.55 -4.69
CA LEU A 62 -6.47 -6.47 -4.92
C LEU A 62 -6.02 -7.29 -6.14
N ILE A 63 -6.55 -8.51 -6.31
CA ILE A 63 -6.29 -9.34 -7.49
C ILE A 63 -6.78 -8.63 -8.74
N THR A 64 -7.98 -8.05 -8.68
CA THR A 64 -8.54 -7.30 -9.82
C THR A 64 -7.67 -6.10 -10.15
N LEU A 65 -7.21 -5.33 -9.16
CA LEU A 65 -6.29 -4.21 -9.40
C LEU A 65 -4.97 -4.66 -10.01
N PHE A 66 -4.40 -5.77 -9.54
CA PHE A 66 -3.19 -6.34 -10.14
C PHE A 66 -3.38 -6.67 -11.62
N LEU A 67 -4.54 -7.21 -12.00
CA LEU A 67 -4.85 -7.56 -13.38
C LEU A 67 -5.12 -6.34 -14.26
N PHE A 68 -5.79 -5.31 -13.75
CA PHE A 68 -6.19 -4.14 -14.54
C PHE A 68 -5.15 -3.01 -14.55
N SER A 69 -4.34 -2.86 -13.50
CA SER A 69 -3.34 -1.80 -13.38
C SER A 69 -2.33 -1.74 -14.54
N PRO A 70 -1.83 -2.87 -15.06
CA PRO A 70 -0.96 -2.87 -16.24
C PRO A 70 -1.59 -2.21 -17.48
N ALA A 71 -2.92 -2.30 -17.66
CA ALA A 71 -3.62 -1.85 -18.86
C ALA A 71 -3.49 -0.34 -19.15
N TYR A 72 -3.21 0.47 -18.13
CA TYR A 72 -2.99 1.91 -18.24
C TYR A 72 -1.60 2.33 -17.75
N SER A 73 -0.68 1.39 -17.61
CA SER A 73 0.72 1.67 -17.27
C SER A 73 1.55 1.88 -18.51
N SER A 74 2.60 2.72 -18.41
CA SER A 74 3.53 2.98 -19.52
C SER A 74 4.24 1.72 -20.02
N LEU A 75 4.45 0.73 -19.16
CA LEU A 75 5.08 -0.55 -19.50
C LEU A 75 4.06 -1.62 -19.92
N GLY A 76 2.76 -1.33 -19.83
CA GLY A 76 1.71 -2.29 -20.15
C GLY A 76 1.82 -3.58 -19.33
N TYR A 77 1.51 -4.70 -19.98
CA TYR A 77 1.62 -6.07 -19.44
C TYR A 77 3.03 -6.68 -19.59
N ASP A 78 4.07 -5.87 -19.81
CA ASP A 78 5.44 -6.37 -19.76
C ASP A 78 5.79 -6.90 -18.35
N ILE A 79 6.76 -7.81 -18.27
CA ILE A 79 7.18 -8.46 -17.02
C ILE A 79 7.59 -7.41 -15.98
N ALA A 80 8.29 -6.35 -16.41
CA ALA A 80 8.65 -5.24 -15.53
C ALA A 80 7.43 -4.46 -15.03
N GLY A 81 6.44 -4.22 -15.90
CA GLY A 81 5.17 -3.59 -15.56
C GLY A 81 4.39 -4.40 -14.54
N LEU A 82 4.23 -5.71 -14.78
CA LEU A 82 3.61 -6.66 -13.86
C LEU A 82 4.33 -6.72 -12.52
N PHE A 83 5.66 -6.68 -12.51
CA PHE A 83 6.42 -6.68 -11.27
C PHE A 83 6.18 -5.40 -10.46
N GLY A 84 6.13 -4.24 -11.12
CA GLY A 84 5.80 -2.96 -10.48
C GLY A 84 4.39 -2.96 -9.86
N THR A 85 3.39 -3.44 -10.59
CA THR A 85 2.00 -3.53 -10.07
C THR A 85 1.89 -4.53 -8.94
N PHE A 86 2.63 -5.65 -9.01
CA PHE A 86 2.73 -6.61 -7.91
C PHE A 86 3.30 -5.96 -6.64
N MET A 87 4.41 -5.23 -6.74
CA MET A 87 5.02 -4.55 -5.60
C MET A 87 4.09 -3.50 -4.97
N GLN A 88 3.31 -2.82 -5.81
CA GLN A 88 2.29 -1.89 -5.33
C GLN A 88 1.17 -2.60 -4.56
N VAL A 89 0.59 -3.66 -5.13
CA VAL A 89 -0.46 -4.45 -4.48
C VAL A 89 0.05 -5.11 -3.20
N LEU A 90 1.29 -5.59 -3.19
CA LEU A 90 1.94 -6.15 -2.01
C LEU A 90 2.06 -5.11 -0.89
N THR A 91 2.46 -3.87 -1.23
CA THR A 91 2.54 -2.77 -0.25
C THR A 91 1.17 -2.51 0.38
N GLN A 92 0.11 -2.46 -0.43
CA GLN A 92 -1.25 -2.26 0.07
C GLN A 92 -1.71 -3.42 0.96
N PHE A 93 -1.43 -4.65 0.54
CA PHE A 93 -1.77 -5.83 1.30
C PHE A 93 -1.09 -5.86 2.67
N VAL A 94 0.22 -5.62 2.72
CA VAL A 94 1.00 -5.57 3.98
C VAL A 94 0.46 -4.48 4.90
N PHE A 95 0.19 -3.28 4.38
CA PHE A 95 -0.40 -2.20 5.18
C PHE A 95 -1.74 -2.58 5.80
N VAL A 96 -2.65 -3.11 4.98
CA VAL A 96 -3.97 -3.51 5.44
C VAL A 96 -3.86 -4.63 6.47
N MET A 97 -2.99 -5.62 6.26
CA MET A 97 -2.78 -6.70 7.24
C MET A 97 -2.22 -6.19 8.56
N SER A 98 -1.21 -5.32 8.54
CA SER A 98 -0.67 -4.71 9.75
C SER A 98 -1.72 -3.91 10.51
N TYR A 99 -2.55 -3.14 9.78
CA TYR A 99 -3.66 -2.39 10.38
C TYR A 99 -4.71 -3.32 11.00
N LEU A 100 -5.17 -4.34 10.26
CA LEU A 100 -6.20 -5.28 10.73
C LEU A 100 -5.74 -6.13 11.90
N LEU A 101 -4.46 -6.52 11.93
CA LEU A 101 -3.87 -7.27 13.04
C LEU A 101 -4.00 -6.48 14.35
N LEU A 102 -3.58 -5.21 14.35
CA LEU A 102 -3.74 -4.36 15.52
C LEU A 102 -5.21 -4.07 15.82
N ASN A 103 -6.03 -3.94 14.79
CA ASN A 103 -7.46 -3.77 14.99
C ASN A 103 -8.05 -4.92 15.83
N LYS A 104 -7.66 -6.16 15.54
CA LYS A 104 -8.07 -7.34 16.31
C LYS A 104 -7.55 -7.34 17.75
N LEU A 105 -6.34 -6.83 17.99
CA LEU A 105 -5.74 -6.76 19.34
C LEU A 105 -6.38 -5.70 20.23
N PHE A 106 -6.71 -4.52 19.69
CA PHE A 106 -7.23 -3.38 20.46
C PHE A 106 -8.75 -3.37 20.66
N PHE A 107 -9.53 -4.04 19.80
CA PHE A 107 -11.00 -4.09 19.88
C PHE A 107 -11.56 -5.16 20.84
N ARG A 108 -10.76 -5.63 21.81
CA ARG A 108 -11.24 -6.61 22.78
C ARG A 108 -12.27 -6.02 23.77
N ASP A 109 -12.34 -4.68 23.88
CA ASP A 109 -13.14 -4.01 24.90
C ASP A 109 -14.21 -3.07 24.31
N LYS A 110 -15.49 -3.44 24.45
CA LYS A 110 -16.63 -2.71 23.87
C LYS A 110 -16.94 -1.38 24.55
N ASN A 111 -16.40 -1.15 25.75
CA ASN A 111 -16.72 0.01 26.59
C ASN A 111 -15.73 1.18 26.46
N GLN A 112 -14.88 1.19 25.42
CA GLN A 112 -13.92 2.27 25.23
C GLN A 112 -14.60 3.60 24.87
N LYS A 113 -14.28 4.66 25.62
CA LYS A 113 -14.68 6.05 25.31
C LYS A 113 -14.17 6.47 23.93
N ILE A 114 -14.92 7.31 23.21
CA ILE A 114 -14.61 7.77 21.83
C ILE A 114 -13.20 8.37 21.71
N LYS A 115 -12.74 9.16 22.69
CA LYS A 115 -11.37 9.72 22.67
C LYS A 115 -10.31 8.62 22.68
N SER A 116 -10.53 7.53 23.45
CA SER A 116 -9.65 6.37 23.48
C SER A 116 -9.66 5.62 22.14
N LYS A 117 -10.83 5.50 21.49
CA LYS A 117 -10.98 4.87 20.17
C LYS A 117 -10.18 5.62 19.08
N ASN A 118 -10.26 6.95 19.05
CA ASN A 118 -9.52 7.75 18.08
C ASN A 118 -8.00 7.69 18.29
N LEU A 119 -7.54 7.73 19.54
CA LEU A 119 -6.12 7.53 19.89
C LEU A 119 -5.63 6.14 19.50
N ALA A 120 -6.43 5.10 19.75
CA ALA A 120 -6.12 3.74 19.33
C ALA A 120 -6.04 3.62 17.80
N ASP A 121 -6.95 4.27 17.05
CA ASP A 121 -6.91 4.26 15.59
C ASP A 121 -5.68 4.98 15.04
N LEU A 122 -5.26 6.09 15.66
CA LEU A 122 -4.02 6.78 15.31
C LEU A 122 -2.78 5.91 15.58
N PHE A 123 -2.75 5.21 16.73
CA PHE A 123 -1.67 4.26 17.04
C PHE A 123 -1.60 3.12 16.02
N LYS A 124 -2.74 2.55 15.63
CA LYS A 124 -2.82 1.50 14.60
C LYS A 124 -2.26 1.97 13.27
N ILE A 125 -2.61 3.19 12.87
CA ILE A 125 -2.13 3.81 11.63
C ILE A 125 -0.61 3.97 11.67
N ILE A 126 -0.06 4.58 12.73
CA ILE A 126 1.39 4.80 12.86
C ILE A 126 2.14 3.48 12.81
N PHE A 127 1.69 2.48 13.55
CA PHE A 127 2.33 1.17 13.52
C PHE A 127 2.20 0.48 12.15
N ALA A 128 1.05 0.59 11.48
CA ALA A 128 0.87 0.05 10.14
C ALA A 128 1.83 0.72 9.14
N ILE A 129 2.02 2.04 9.23
CA ILE A 129 3.02 2.76 8.42
C ILE A 129 4.42 2.23 8.69
N LEU A 130 4.85 2.16 9.96
CA LEU A 130 6.20 1.76 10.33
C LEU A 130 6.50 0.30 9.95
N SER A 131 5.61 -0.63 10.30
CA SER A 131 5.76 -2.06 9.97
C SER A 131 5.81 -2.29 8.46
N THR A 132 4.89 -1.67 7.70
CA THR A 132 4.87 -1.79 6.24
C THR A 132 6.13 -1.20 5.63
N THR A 133 6.56 -0.03 6.10
CA THR A 133 7.79 0.61 5.62
C THR A 133 8.99 -0.30 5.81
N LEU A 134 9.18 -0.86 7.02
CA LEU A 134 10.32 -1.73 7.31
C LEU A 134 10.29 -3.02 6.47
N ILE A 135 9.11 -3.66 6.35
CA ILE A 135 8.93 -4.86 5.53
C ILE A 135 9.25 -4.54 4.06
N MET A 136 8.68 -3.48 3.51
CA MET A 136 8.87 -3.11 2.12
C MET A 136 10.31 -2.67 1.84
N VAL A 137 10.97 -1.96 2.77
CA VAL A 137 12.40 -1.63 2.64
C VAL A 137 13.24 -2.90 2.57
N ALA A 138 13.01 -3.88 3.45
CA ALA A 138 13.73 -5.15 3.42
C ALA A 138 13.51 -5.89 2.08
N ILE A 139 12.26 -6.00 1.63
CA ILE A 139 11.95 -6.62 0.33
C ILE A 139 12.65 -5.88 -0.81
N ASN A 140 12.67 -4.55 -0.79
CA ASN A 140 13.32 -3.77 -1.84
C ASN A 140 14.85 -3.91 -1.85
N ILE A 141 15.49 -3.99 -0.68
CA ILE A 141 16.95 -4.19 -0.56
C ILE A 141 17.36 -5.58 -1.06
N PHE A 142 16.67 -6.63 -0.62
CA PHE A 142 17.11 -8.00 -0.85
C PHE A 142 16.57 -8.62 -2.13
N PHE A 143 15.43 -8.14 -2.65
CA PHE A 143 14.74 -8.79 -3.76
C PHE A 143 14.32 -7.83 -4.87
N ALA A 144 13.53 -6.81 -4.56
CA ALA A 144 12.84 -6.07 -5.62
C ALA A 144 13.78 -5.17 -6.44
N THR A 145 14.75 -4.50 -5.80
CA THR A 145 15.68 -3.64 -6.54
C THR A 145 16.59 -4.46 -7.47
N PRO A 146 17.30 -5.50 -7.02
CA PRO A 146 18.12 -6.32 -7.93
C PRO A 146 17.29 -6.93 -9.08
N LEU A 147 16.10 -7.44 -8.77
CA LEU A 147 15.21 -8.02 -9.78
C LEU A 147 14.73 -6.98 -10.78
N PHE A 148 14.32 -5.80 -10.33
CA PHE A 148 13.91 -4.70 -11.19
C PHE A 148 15.00 -4.34 -12.19
N PHE A 149 16.23 -4.08 -11.73
CA PHE A 149 17.32 -3.70 -12.63
C PHE A 149 17.70 -4.82 -13.61
N LYS A 150 17.52 -6.09 -13.23
CA LYS A 150 17.66 -7.22 -14.16
C LYS A 150 16.56 -7.24 -15.22
N LEU A 151 15.30 -7.01 -14.83
CA LEU A 151 14.17 -7.00 -15.76
C LEU A 151 14.31 -5.89 -16.82
N PHE A 152 14.88 -4.74 -16.45
CA PHE A 152 15.23 -3.66 -17.37
C PHE A 152 16.55 -3.87 -18.13
N LYS A 153 17.19 -5.04 -17.98
CA LYS A 153 18.50 -5.38 -18.60
C LYS A 153 19.62 -4.39 -18.23
N LEU A 154 19.50 -3.71 -17.09
CA LEU A 154 20.50 -2.77 -16.57
C LEU A 154 21.58 -3.51 -15.76
N SER A 155 21.25 -4.64 -15.16
CA SER A 155 22.20 -5.55 -14.52
C SER A 155 22.01 -6.99 -15.02
N LYS A 156 23.08 -7.79 -14.97
CA LYS A 156 23.04 -9.22 -15.35
C LYS A 156 22.56 -10.11 -14.19
N HIS A 157 22.63 -9.63 -12.96
CA HIS A 157 22.45 -10.43 -11.75
C HIS A 157 21.08 -10.19 -11.12
N TYR A 158 20.51 -11.24 -10.52
CA TYR A 158 19.23 -11.18 -9.80
C TYR A 158 19.41 -11.03 -8.29
N ASP A 159 20.64 -11.20 -7.80
CA ASP A 159 20.96 -11.18 -6.38
C ASP A 159 21.54 -9.82 -5.96
N PHE A 160 21.29 -9.46 -4.69
CA PHE A 160 21.72 -8.18 -4.13
C PHE A 160 23.24 -8.09 -3.93
N ILE A 161 23.95 -9.22 -3.79
CA ILE A 161 25.40 -9.24 -3.53
C ILE A 161 26.14 -8.74 -4.76
N HIS A 162 25.86 -9.33 -5.92
CA HIS A 162 26.43 -8.93 -7.20
C HIS A 162 25.91 -7.56 -7.63
N PHE A 163 24.62 -7.26 -7.44
CA PHE A 163 24.08 -5.94 -7.76
C PHE A 163 24.76 -4.82 -6.95
N SER A 164 25.05 -5.04 -5.67
CA SER A 164 25.70 -4.03 -4.81
C SER A 164 27.08 -3.60 -5.34
N LYS A 165 27.78 -4.45 -6.11
CA LYS A 165 29.06 -4.12 -6.75
C LYS A 165 28.89 -3.23 -7.98
N GLU A 166 27.77 -3.34 -8.68
CA GLU A 166 27.45 -2.52 -9.86
C GLU A 166 26.69 -1.23 -9.50
N TYR A 167 26.22 -1.11 -8.26
CA TYR A 167 25.40 -0.01 -7.74
C TYR A 167 25.93 1.38 -8.07
N GLY A 168 27.25 1.57 -8.13
CA GLY A 168 27.86 2.86 -8.46
C GLY A 168 27.34 3.48 -9.77
N LYS A 169 26.89 2.65 -10.73
CA LYS A 169 26.27 3.07 -11.99
C LYS A 169 24.88 3.66 -11.81
N PHE A 170 24.17 3.29 -10.75
CA PHE A 170 22.76 3.59 -10.51
C PHE A 170 22.52 4.52 -9.32
N LYS A 171 23.56 4.94 -8.59
CA LYS A 171 23.47 5.77 -7.39
C LYS A 171 22.64 7.05 -7.55
N ALA A 172 22.53 7.60 -8.77
CA ALA A 172 21.69 8.78 -9.05
C ALA A 172 20.21 8.54 -8.73
N LEU A 173 19.72 7.31 -8.90
CA LEU A 173 18.35 6.92 -8.55
C LEU A 173 18.10 6.78 -7.04
N PHE A 174 19.17 6.85 -6.24
CA PHE A 174 19.20 6.66 -4.80
C PHE A 174 19.88 7.85 -4.10
N PHE A 175 19.59 9.07 -4.57
CA PHE A 175 20.08 10.33 -4.00
C PHE A 175 21.62 10.46 -3.97
N PHE A 176 22.31 9.84 -4.93
CA PHE A 176 23.78 9.82 -5.01
C PHE A 176 24.50 9.24 -3.78
N ILE A 177 23.78 8.51 -2.92
CA ILE A 177 24.37 7.88 -1.74
C ILE A 177 25.33 6.78 -2.19
N PRO A 178 26.60 6.73 -1.75
CA PRO A 178 27.60 5.81 -2.32
C PRO A 178 27.43 4.35 -1.86
N ASN A 179 26.72 4.11 -0.77
CA ASN A 179 26.46 2.78 -0.24
C ASN A 179 25.09 2.26 -0.72
N TYR A 180 25.06 1.08 -1.35
CA TYR A 180 23.84 0.46 -1.87
C TYR A 180 22.75 0.31 -0.81
N TYR A 181 23.08 -0.29 0.34
CA TYR A 181 22.11 -0.57 1.41
C TYR A 181 21.54 0.71 1.97
N LEU A 182 22.38 1.71 2.22
CA LEU A 182 21.94 3.01 2.74
C LEU A 182 21.11 3.77 1.71
N GLY A 183 21.55 3.83 0.44
CA GLY A 183 20.83 4.53 -0.62
C GLY A 183 19.45 3.93 -0.87
N THR A 184 19.39 2.60 -0.94
CA THR A 184 18.14 1.85 -1.05
C THR A 184 17.25 2.06 0.18
N PHE A 185 17.80 1.91 1.38
CA PHE A 185 17.07 2.16 2.63
C PHE A 185 16.44 3.54 2.63
N VAL A 186 17.24 4.60 2.46
CA VAL A 186 16.75 6.00 2.50
C VAL A 186 15.66 6.22 1.45
N THR A 187 15.86 5.75 0.23
CA THR A 187 14.92 5.96 -0.87
C THR A 187 13.57 5.31 -0.59
N TYR A 188 13.56 4.02 -0.28
CA TYR A 188 12.31 3.30 -0.05
C TYR A 188 11.69 3.65 1.31
N PHE A 189 12.48 4.00 2.32
CA PHE A 189 11.97 4.43 3.62
C PHE A 189 11.23 5.77 3.50
N LEU A 190 11.86 6.77 2.87
CA LEU A 190 11.22 8.08 2.64
C LEU A 190 9.98 7.95 1.77
N PHE A 191 10.07 7.21 0.67
CA PHE A 191 8.93 6.99 -0.21
C PHE A 191 7.76 6.32 0.51
N ASN A 192 8.00 5.18 1.19
CA ASN A 192 6.93 4.45 1.86
C ASN A 192 6.31 5.26 2.99
N ILE A 193 7.11 5.96 3.81
CA ILE A 193 6.56 6.84 4.85
C ILE A 193 5.72 7.95 4.24
N ALA A 194 6.22 8.65 3.22
CA ALA A 194 5.48 9.73 2.58
C ALA A 194 4.16 9.21 1.98
N ASN A 195 4.23 8.16 1.17
CA ASN A 195 3.06 7.59 0.49
C ASN A 195 2.01 7.07 1.46
N LEU A 196 2.42 6.30 2.47
CA LEU A 196 1.52 5.74 3.46
C LEU A 196 0.97 6.82 4.40
N SER A 197 1.74 7.86 4.73
CA SER A 197 1.27 8.97 5.57
C SER A 197 0.16 9.77 4.89
N ILE A 198 0.31 10.09 3.60
CA ILE A 198 -0.72 10.82 2.83
C ILE A 198 -2.02 9.99 2.80
N ASN A 199 -1.94 8.70 2.49
CA ASN A 199 -3.08 7.80 2.53
C ASN A 199 -3.71 7.74 3.94
N SER A 200 -2.87 7.67 4.96
CA SER A 200 -3.28 7.53 6.35
C SER A 200 -4.04 8.74 6.89
N ILE A 201 -3.71 9.95 6.44
CA ILE A 201 -4.46 11.17 6.79
C ILE A 201 -5.91 11.04 6.32
N VAL A 202 -6.12 10.63 5.07
CA VAL A 202 -7.47 10.47 4.51
C VAL A 202 -8.23 9.33 5.20
N ILE A 203 -7.55 8.22 5.49
CA ILE A 203 -8.11 7.10 6.25
C ILE A 203 -8.54 7.53 7.65
N TYR A 204 -7.70 8.29 8.36
CA TYR A 204 -8.00 8.77 9.71
C TYR A 204 -9.23 9.69 9.72
N ILE A 205 -9.31 10.65 8.80
CA ILE A 205 -10.45 11.56 8.66
C ILE A 205 -11.74 10.77 8.35
N SER A 206 -11.64 9.79 7.44
CA SER A 206 -12.78 8.95 7.05
C SER A 206 -13.30 8.14 8.24
N ASN A 207 -12.41 7.49 8.99
CA ASN A 207 -12.77 6.70 10.17
C ASN A 207 -13.34 7.55 11.30
N TYR A 208 -12.77 8.74 11.52
CA TYR A 208 -13.29 9.70 12.50
C TYR A 208 -14.74 10.09 12.18
N ASN A 209 -15.03 10.42 10.92
CA ASN A 209 -16.37 10.79 10.49
C ASN A 209 -17.37 9.63 10.61
N ILE A 210 -16.98 8.41 10.21
CA ILE A 210 -17.82 7.22 10.34
C ILE A 210 -18.16 6.94 11.82
N ASN A 211 -17.16 7.00 12.71
CA ASN A 211 -17.36 6.81 14.15
C ASN A 211 -18.30 7.87 14.74
N ARG A 212 -18.20 9.13 14.28
CA ARG A 212 -19.09 10.22 14.72
C ARG A 212 -20.53 10.00 14.29
N ILE A 213 -20.75 9.60 13.03
CA ILE A 213 -22.11 9.34 12.49
C ILE A 213 -22.75 8.16 13.22
N ALA A 214 -22.00 7.08 13.44
CA ALA A 214 -22.51 5.90 14.15
C ALA A 214 -23.03 6.24 15.57
N LYS A 215 -22.39 7.17 16.27
CA LYS A 215 -22.82 7.64 17.60
C LYS A 215 -24.11 8.48 17.59
N ASN A 216 -24.45 9.09 16.46
CA ASN A 216 -25.66 9.92 16.37
C ASN A 216 -26.90 9.10 15.96
N ILE A 217 -26.69 7.86 15.51
CA ILE A 217 -27.74 6.96 15.02
C ILE A 217 -28.07 5.88 16.06
N PHE A 218 -27.12 5.53 16.94
CA PHE A 218 -27.25 4.52 18.00
C PHE A 218 -26.92 5.12 19.36
#